data_AF-A0A960VU20-F1
#
_entry.id   AF-A0A960VU20-F1
#
_cell.length_a   1.000
_cell.length_b   1.000
_cell.length_c   1.000
_cell.angle_alpha   90.00
_cell.angle_beta   90.00
_cell.angle_gamma   90.00
#
_symmetry.space_group_name_H-M   'P 1'
#
loop_
_entity.id
_entity.type
_entity.pdbx_description
1 polymer ?
#
loop_
_entity_poly.entity_id
_entity_poly.type
_entity_poly.pdbx_seq_one_letter_code
_entity_poly.pdbx_strand_id
1 'polypeptide(L)'
;MENSLTPVQQLEQLLSEEQRLEAAGQPADPELLDRKSDLLFKLMRYDEALSAAQQAIEILKQQGKPEDPRILMRIGGCLISLHNYAEGQQQVELARRAFLDQCMPVDPKLELMLATIQRHLISYDDALASLDRADELCMAQGKPLSQGVSGFRAQLYSDRLQVDKALHWLDRAEKLAIEQDEQPLMALMNLRAYLLVQIGRYEDALAVLDRVEEIFDEMQRPLPAALVGNRGAILLKMGRPQQSLELFQEAMRLHREQSGQLASSAMIGMADALGRLGRIEESLHYYELAEETIREGGAEEEWMLYFGRAICLQGAGRLDEALKEVYRAIEICTKQGIQQPPFIMETLRDWMSPSPDRLVADQIASQPEAVSVIPDNEKKYDVFICYRREPALANAMLLQAHMEIRGKTVFRDQDGLHKGHFAEDLKEAIRYSRHMLVLLTPDFLERCGSDPEDVVRQELATALHHGVHIIPVMMDGFSWPKPEDLPEDIRGLCQVNGMSFTTEFFNAFIDKLVSWIEG
;
A
#
# COMPACT_ATOMS: atom_id res chain seq x y z
N MET A 1 33.76 27.42 22.00
CA MET A 1 32.86 26.36 21.52
C MET A 1 33.68 25.09 21.52
N GLU A 2 33.49 24.24 22.53
CA GLU A 2 34.10 22.91 22.54
C GLU A 2 33.58 22.15 21.32
N ASN A 3 34.50 21.66 20.49
CA ASN A 3 34.18 20.85 19.32
C ASN A 3 33.60 19.52 19.83
N SER A 4 32.27 19.43 19.93
CA SER A 4 31.61 18.18 20.23
C SER A 4 31.88 17.20 19.08
N LEU A 5 32.32 16.00 19.42
CA LEU A 5 32.57 14.94 18.46
C LEU A 5 31.27 14.61 17.70
N THR A 6 31.38 14.41 16.39
CA THR A 6 30.26 13.93 15.58
C THR A 6 29.84 12.51 16.01
N PRO A 7 28.60 12.07 15.77
CA PRO A 7 28.17 10.71 16.11
C PRO A 7 29.05 9.61 15.52
N VAL A 8 29.61 9.84 14.32
CA VAL A 8 30.58 8.93 13.69
C VAL A 8 31.87 8.85 14.52
N GLN A 9 32.45 9.99 14.90
CA GLN A 9 33.66 10.03 15.70
C GLN A 9 33.45 9.44 17.11
N GLN A 10 32.28 9.66 17.70
CA GLN A 10 31.89 9.04 18.96
C GLN A 10 31.80 7.52 18.83
N LEU A 11 31.21 7.03 17.74
CA LEU A 11 31.12 5.59 17.48
C LEU A 11 32.50 4.97 17.25
N GLU A 12 33.40 5.62 16.52
CA GLU A 12 34.78 5.16 16.31
C GLU A 12 35.57 5.05 17.62
N GLN A 13 35.42 6.03 18.51
CA GLN A 13 36.03 5.98 19.84
C GLN A 13 35.46 4.83 20.68
N LEU A 14 34.14 4.64 20.64
CA LEU A 14 33.47 3.57 21.38
C LEU A 14 33.88 2.19 20.86
N LEU A 15 33.96 1.99 19.54
CA LEU A 15 34.45 0.74 18.93
C LEU A 15 35.91 0.46 19.31
N SER A 16 36.74 1.50 19.40
CA SER A 16 38.13 1.37 19.85
C SER A 16 38.23 0.98 21.33
N GLU A 17 37.33 1.48 22.17
CA GLU A 17 37.23 1.10 23.58
C GLU A 17 36.75 -0.35 23.74
N GLU A 18 35.71 -0.74 23.01
CA GLU A 18 35.17 -2.12 22.96
C GLU A 18 36.27 -3.13 22.60
N GLN A 19 37.04 -2.86 21.54
CA GLN A 19 38.16 -3.71 21.11
C GLN A 19 39.26 -3.83 22.18
N ARG A 20 39.54 -2.76 22.93
CA ARG A 20 40.54 -2.80 24.02
C ARG A 20 40.06 -3.65 25.18
N LEU A 21 38.78 -3.54 25.54
CA LEU A 21 38.16 -4.33 26.61
C LEU A 21 38.12 -5.82 26.23
N GLU A 22 37.76 -6.12 24.99
CA GLU A 22 37.76 -7.48 24.45
C GLU A 22 39.18 -8.07 24.43
N ALA A 23 40.18 -7.31 23.96
CA ALA A 23 41.59 -7.72 24.00
C ALA A 23 42.12 -7.92 25.43
N ALA A 24 41.54 -7.24 26.41
CA ALA A 24 41.83 -7.41 27.84
C ALA A 24 41.05 -8.57 28.48
N GLY A 25 40.21 -9.28 27.73
CA GLY A 25 39.38 -10.39 28.22
C GLY A 25 38.26 -9.95 29.16
N GLN A 26 37.87 -8.67 29.12
CA GLN A 26 36.78 -8.16 29.95
C GLN A 26 35.42 -8.49 29.30
N PRO A 27 34.40 -8.86 30.08
CA PRO A 27 33.07 -9.10 29.55
C PRO A 27 32.49 -7.80 28.95
N ALA A 28 31.66 -7.94 27.92
CA ALA A 28 30.99 -6.81 27.30
C ALA A 28 30.14 -6.04 28.32
N ASP A 29 30.25 -4.71 28.28
CA ASP A 29 29.54 -3.81 29.18
C ASP A 29 28.17 -3.41 28.57
N PRO A 30 27.04 -3.73 29.24
CA PRO A 30 25.72 -3.32 28.78
C PRO A 30 25.57 -1.81 28.56
N GLU A 31 26.24 -0.98 29.37
CA GLU A 31 26.12 0.48 29.23
C GLU A 31 26.83 0.99 27.97
N LEU A 32 27.98 0.39 27.64
CA LEU A 32 28.72 0.68 26.42
C LEU A 32 27.94 0.22 25.18
N LEU A 33 27.29 -0.94 25.25
CA LEU A 33 26.42 -1.45 24.19
C LEU A 33 25.16 -0.60 23.96
N ASP A 34 24.53 -0.07 25.01
CA ASP A 34 23.41 0.87 24.84
C ASP A 34 23.86 2.19 24.19
N ARG A 35 25.01 2.73 24.59
CA ARG A 35 25.59 3.93 23.95
C ARG A 35 25.94 3.67 22.48
N LYS A 36 26.48 2.48 22.16
CA LYS A 36 26.72 2.03 20.79
C LYS A 36 25.41 2.00 19.99
N SER A 37 24.36 1.42 20.57
CA SER A 37 23.03 1.36 19.97
C SER A 37 22.46 2.77 19.69
N ASP A 38 22.59 3.71 20.63
CA ASP A 38 22.17 5.11 20.44
C ASP A 38 22.83 5.75 19.22
N LEU A 39 24.15 5.60 19.12
CA LEU A 39 24.94 6.20 18.05
C LEU A 39 24.61 5.55 16.70
N LEU A 40 24.50 4.22 16.66
CA LEU A 40 24.09 3.49 15.46
C LEU A 40 22.68 3.89 15.01
N PHE A 41 21.75 4.07 15.94
CA PHE A 41 20.39 4.53 15.65
C PHE A 41 20.40 5.94 15.04
N LYS A 42 21.19 6.87 15.61
CA LYS A 42 21.37 8.23 15.07
C LYS A 42 22.01 8.24 13.68
N LEU A 43 22.80 7.22 13.37
CA LEU A 43 23.42 7.00 12.06
C LEU A 43 22.54 6.17 11.10
N MET A 44 21.28 5.92 11.46
CA MET A 44 20.31 5.14 10.67
C MET A 44 20.74 3.68 10.41
N ARG A 45 21.67 3.13 11.20
CA ARG A 45 22.12 1.73 11.15
C ARG A 45 21.26 0.89 12.10
N TYR A 46 19.96 0.79 11.78
CA TYR A 46 18.95 0.28 12.72
C TYR A 46 19.13 -1.19 13.10
N ASP A 47 19.53 -2.06 12.17
CA ASP A 47 19.79 -3.48 12.48
C ASP A 47 20.94 -3.67 13.47
N GLU A 48 22.03 -2.91 13.29
CA GLU A 48 23.18 -2.96 14.19
C GLU A 48 22.85 -2.33 15.55
N ALA A 49 22.07 -1.24 15.54
CA ALA A 49 21.56 -0.63 16.76
C ALA A 49 20.69 -1.61 17.55
N LEU A 50 19.79 -2.33 16.86
CA LEU A 50 18.92 -3.35 17.45
C LEU A 50 19.75 -4.47 18.08
N SER A 51 20.71 -5.01 17.32
CA SER A 51 21.61 -6.07 17.79
C SER A 51 22.38 -5.67 19.04
N ALA A 52 22.96 -4.46 19.06
CA ALA A 52 23.70 -3.95 20.23
C ALA A 52 22.79 -3.80 21.47
N ALA A 53 21.56 -3.28 21.31
CA ALA A 53 20.63 -3.12 22.43
C ALA A 53 20.12 -4.47 22.97
N GLN A 54 19.83 -5.44 22.08
CA GLN A 54 19.44 -6.79 22.48
C GLN A 54 20.55 -7.51 23.24
N GLN A 55 21.81 -7.36 22.81
CA GLN A 55 22.96 -7.89 23.54
C GLN A 55 23.09 -7.27 24.93
N ALA A 56 22.87 -5.96 25.08
CA ALA A 56 22.89 -5.29 26.38
C ALA A 56 21.84 -5.87 27.34
N ILE A 57 20.60 -6.07 26.89
CA ILE A 57 19.53 -6.69 27.68
C ILE A 57 19.87 -8.13 28.07
N GLU A 58 20.38 -8.93 27.13
CA GLU A 58 20.73 -10.33 27.39
C GLU A 58 21.83 -10.45 28.44
N ILE A 59 22.84 -9.56 28.41
CA ILE A 59 23.88 -9.52 29.44
C ILE A 59 23.30 -9.12 30.81
N LEU A 60 22.41 -8.12 30.87
CA LEU A 60 21.75 -7.74 32.13
C LEU A 60 20.96 -8.91 32.72
N LYS A 61 20.23 -9.64 31.87
CA LYS A 61 19.47 -10.83 32.25
C LYS A 61 20.37 -11.95 32.78
N GLN A 62 21.50 -12.22 32.13
CA GLN A 62 22.50 -13.19 32.59
C GLN A 62 23.14 -12.78 33.92
N GLN A 63 23.29 -11.48 34.18
CA GLN A 63 23.75 -10.94 35.45
C GLN A 63 22.68 -10.94 36.55
N GLY A 64 21.44 -11.36 36.24
CA GLY A 64 20.31 -11.32 37.18
C GLY A 64 19.88 -9.90 37.55
N LYS A 65 20.27 -8.89 36.75
CA LYS A 65 19.87 -7.50 36.91
C LYS A 65 18.50 -7.27 36.25
N PRO A 66 17.69 -6.33 36.75
CA PRO A 66 16.45 -5.96 36.07
C PRO A 66 16.75 -5.40 34.67
N GLU A 67 15.86 -5.67 33.72
CA GLU A 67 15.94 -5.13 32.37
C GLU A 67 15.76 -3.60 32.43
N ASP A 68 16.67 -2.84 31.81
CA ASP A 68 16.57 -1.38 31.81
C ASP A 68 15.46 -0.95 30.82
N PRO A 69 14.40 -0.28 31.30
CA PRO A 69 13.28 0.10 30.45
C PRO A 69 13.68 1.06 29.32
N ARG A 70 14.77 1.82 29.48
CA ARG A 70 15.28 2.73 28.43
C ARG A 70 15.91 1.96 27.28
N ILE A 71 16.59 0.85 27.56
CA ILE A 71 17.14 -0.04 26.53
C ILE A 71 16.01 -0.80 25.83
N LEU A 72 14.95 -1.20 26.55
CA LEU A 72 13.75 -1.78 25.92
C LEU A 72 13.05 -0.78 24.99
N MET A 73 12.96 0.51 25.38
CA MET A 73 12.49 1.57 24.48
C MET A 73 13.40 1.73 23.25
N ARG A 74 14.74 1.62 23.41
CA ARG A 74 15.68 1.65 22.28
C ARG A 74 15.39 0.53 21.28
N ILE A 75 15.22 -0.70 21.77
CA ILE A 75 14.85 -1.87 20.95
C ILE A 75 13.54 -1.58 20.22
N GLY A 76 12.50 -1.12 20.94
CA GLY A 76 11.23 -0.73 20.35
C GLY A 76 11.38 0.32 19.26
N GLY A 77 12.22 1.34 19.47
CA GLY A 77 12.51 2.38 18.49
C GLY A 77 13.19 1.84 17.23
N CYS A 78 14.16 0.94 17.38
CA CYS A 78 14.81 0.27 16.25
C CYS A 78 13.79 -0.56 15.44
N LEU A 79 12.92 -1.32 16.12
CA LEU A 79 11.89 -2.14 15.47
C LEU A 79 10.87 -1.28 14.72
N ILE A 80 10.49 -0.10 15.25
CA ILE A 80 9.66 0.86 14.52
C ILE A 80 10.35 1.33 13.24
N SER A 81 11.63 1.70 13.31
CA SER A 81 12.41 2.14 12.14
C SER A 81 12.62 1.02 11.11
N LEU A 82 12.57 -0.25 11.54
CA LEU A 82 12.65 -1.44 10.68
C LEU A 82 11.25 -1.93 10.25
N HIS A 83 10.20 -1.18 10.51
CA HIS A 83 8.80 -1.51 10.19
C HIS A 83 8.29 -2.82 10.82
N ASN A 84 8.94 -3.34 11.86
CA ASN A 84 8.51 -4.50 12.62
C ASN A 84 7.61 -4.06 13.78
N TYR A 85 6.42 -3.58 13.43
CA TYR A 85 5.49 -2.94 14.36
C TYR A 85 4.94 -3.88 15.44
N ALA A 86 4.68 -5.14 15.10
CA ALA A 86 4.12 -6.11 16.06
C ALA A 86 5.12 -6.44 17.18
N GLU A 87 6.38 -6.73 16.82
CA GLU A 87 7.44 -6.97 17.81
C GLU A 87 7.78 -5.67 18.55
N GLY A 88 7.82 -4.55 17.83
CA GLY A 88 8.01 -3.22 18.42
C GLY A 88 6.98 -2.93 19.52
N GLN A 89 5.71 -3.24 19.29
CA GLN A 89 4.65 -3.08 20.30
C GLN A 89 4.93 -3.92 21.54
N GLN A 90 5.30 -5.19 21.37
CA GLN A 90 5.63 -6.07 22.50
C GLN A 90 6.79 -5.50 23.33
N GLN A 91 7.85 -5.01 22.67
CA GLN A 91 9.02 -4.45 23.35
C GLN A 91 8.72 -3.15 24.09
N VAL A 92 7.93 -2.26 23.49
CA VAL A 92 7.54 -0.99 24.13
C VAL A 92 6.59 -1.24 25.31
N GLU A 93 5.73 -2.25 25.21
CA GLU A 93 4.87 -2.71 26.30
C GLU A 93 5.66 -3.34 27.46
N LEU A 94 6.70 -4.13 27.15
CA LEU A 94 7.65 -4.64 28.14
C LEU A 94 8.38 -3.49 28.84
N ALA A 95 8.84 -2.48 28.08
CA ALA A 95 9.46 -1.28 28.65
C ALA A 95 8.53 -0.58 29.64
N ARG A 96 7.24 -0.45 29.31
CA ARG A 96 6.24 0.18 30.20
C ARG A 96 6.09 -0.60 31.51
N ARG A 97 6.01 -1.94 31.44
CA ARG A 97 5.97 -2.80 32.62
C ARG A 97 7.24 -2.64 33.47
N ALA A 98 8.41 -2.64 32.84
CA ALA A 98 9.68 -2.45 33.53
C ALA A 98 9.78 -1.09 34.24
N PHE A 99 9.27 0.00 33.67
CA PHE A 99 9.15 1.29 34.37
C PHE A 99 8.31 1.16 35.65
N LEU A 100 7.14 0.54 35.54
CA LEU A 100 6.19 0.39 36.66
C LEU A 100 6.75 -0.53 37.76
N ASP A 101 7.31 -1.68 37.38
CA ASP A 101 7.88 -2.67 38.31
C ASP A 101 9.08 -2.10 39.07
N GLN A 102 9.84 -1.19 38.45
CA GLN A 102 10.99 -0.49 39.05
C GLN A 102 10.60 0.82 39.75
N CYS A 103 9.30 1.14 39.86
CA CYS A 103 8.78 2.38 40.42
C CYS A 103 9.40 3.64 39.79
N MET A 104 9.75 3.57 38.51
CA MET A 104 10.29 4.68 37.74
C MET A 104 9.16 5.45 37.04
N PRO A 105 9.27 6.78 36.88
CA PRO A 105 8.31 7.54 36.10
C PRO A 105 8.35 7.09 34.64
N VAL A 106 7.21 6.65 34.11
CA VAL A 106 7.08 6.25 32.70
C VAL A 106 7.38 7.45 31.81
N ASP A 107 8.31 7.29 30.86
CA ASP A 107 8.62 8.36 29.90
C ASP A 107 7.42 8.60 28.97
N PRO A 108 6.87 9.84 28.87
CA PRO A 108 5.79 10.15 27.92
C PRO A 108 6.12 9.78 26.47
N LYS A 109 7.40 9.75 26.09
CA LYS A 109 7.85 9.33 24.76
C LYS A 109 7.49 7.87 24.45
N LEU A 110 7.39 7.02 25.46
CA LEU A 110 6.96 5.63 25.33
C LEU A 110 5.56 5.54 24.72
N GLU A 111 4.63 6.36 25.22
CA GLU A 111 3.25 6.38 24.72
C GLU A 111 3.17 6.96 23.30
N LEU A 112 4.06 7.90 22.93
CA LEU A 112 4.21 8.35 21.54
C LEU A 112 4.69 7.23 20.59
N MET A 113 5.60 6.37 21.06
CA MET A 113 6.06 5.21 20.31
C MET A 113 4.91 4.21 20.07
N LEU A 114 4.10 3.94 21.12
CA LEU A 114 2.91 3.10 20.98
C LEU A 114 1.90 3.70 20.01
N ALA A 115 1.62 5.01 20.11
CA ALA A 115 0.73 5.70 19.18
C ALA A 115 1.24 5.59 17.73
N THR A 116 2.56 5.65 17.52
CA THR A 116 3.18 5.46 16.21
C THR A 116 2.94 4.05 15.68
N ILE A 117 3.24 3.04 16.48
CA ILE A 117 3.03 1.63 16.12
C ILE A 117 1.54 1.38 15.80
N GLN A 118 0.64 1.82 16.68
CA GLN A 118 -0.80 1.62 16.55
C GLN A 118 -1.38 2.31 15.32
N ARG A 119 -0.85 3.49 14.93
CA ARG A 119 -1.21 4.14 13.66
C ARG A 119 -0.88 3.26 12.46
N HIS A 120 0.32 2.69 12.43
CA HIS A 120 0.75 1.79 11.34
C HIS A 120 -0.03 0.46 11.33
N LEU A 121 -0.49 0.01 12.50
CA LEU A 121 -1.39 -1.15 12.62
C LEU A 121 -2.87 -0.79 12.40
N ILE A 122 -3.19 0.46 12.04
CA ILE A 122 -4.55 0.96 11.76
C ILE A 122 -5.47 0.92 13.02
N SER A 123 -4.88 0.76 14.21
CA SER A 123 -5.56 0.83 15.50
C SER A 123 -5.66 2.28 15.99
N TYR A 124 -6.38 3.13 15.26
CA TYR A 124 -6.42 4.58 15.51
C TYR A 124 -6.96 4.96 16.89
N ASP A 125 -7.94 4.23 17.41
CA ASP A 125 -8.53 4.53 18.72
C ASP A 125 -7.55 4.19 19.86
N ASP A 126 -6.78 3.10 19.72
CA ASP A 126 -5.69 2.77 20.66
C ASP A 126 -4.57 3.81 20.60
N ALA A 127 -4.24 4.28 19.38
CA ALA A 127 -3.26 5.34 19.18
C ALA A 127 -3.67 6.65 19.87
N LEU A 128 -4.94 7.04 19.74
CA LEU A 128 -5.48 8.22 20.46
C LEU A 128 -5.42 8.02 21.98
N ALA A 129 -5.75 6.83 22.49
CA ALA A 129 -5.65 6.53 23.91
C ALA A 129 -4.20 6.57 24.43
N SER A 130 -3.22 6.17 23.61
CA SER A 130 -1.80 6.34 23.93
C SER A 130 -1.41 7.81 24.01
N LEU A 131 -1.88 8.65 23.09
CA LEU A 131 -1.62 10.10 23.14
C LEU A 131 -2.27 10.77 24.36
N ASP A 132 -3.46 10.32 24.78
CA ASP A 132 -4.10 10.80 26.01
C ASP A 132 -3.27 10.43 27.24
N ARG A 133 -2.75 9.19 27.32
CA ARG A 133 -1.80 8.79 28.37
C ARG A 133 -0.51 9.61 28.34
N ALA A 134 0.01 9.95 27.17
CA ALA A 134 1.19 10.79 27.04
C ALA A 134 0.97 12.18 27.69
N ASP A 135 -0.19 12.80 27.44
CA ASP A 135 -0.54 14.08 28.06
C ASP A 135 -0.73 13.95 29.58
N GLU A 136 -1.38 12.88 30.06
CA GLU A 136 -1.53 12.59 31.48
C GLU A 136 -0.17 12.43 32.18
N LEU A 137 0.77 11.72 31.56
CA LEU A 137 2.13 11.56 32.07
C LEU A 137 2.90 12.89 32.10
N CYS A 138 2.78 13.71 31.06
CA CYS A 138 3.37 15.05 31.06
C CYS A 138 2.81 15.91 32.21
N MET A 139 1.49 15.96 32.37
CA MET A 139 0.84 16.70 33.46
C MET A 139 1.28 16.19 34.84
N ALA A 140 1.30 14.88 35.05
CA ALA A 140 1.73 14.26 36.30
C ALA A 140 3.20 14.54 36.63
N GLN A 141 4.06 14.67 35.61
CA GLN A 141 5.48 14.97 35.77
C GLN A 141 5.79 16.48 35.81
N GLY A 142 4.76 17.34 35.72
CA GLY A 142 4.95 18.79 35.62
C GLY A 142 5.71 19.22 34.36
N LYS A 143 5.72 18.37 33.32
CA LYS A 143 6.32 18.67 32.02
C LYS A 143 5.31 19.41 31.15
N PRO A 144 5.75 20.35 30.31
CA PRO A 144 4.85 20.99 29.35
C PRO A 144 4.28 19.94 28.38
N LEU A 145 3.04 20.13 27.95
CA LEU A 145 2.42 19.30 26.90
C LEU A 145 3.19 19.50 25.60
N SER A 146 3.59 18.44 24.92
CA SER A 146 4.40 18.57 23.71
C SER A 146 3.56 18.95 22.49
N GLN A 147 4.05 19.90 21.68
CA GLN A 147 3.51 20.12 20.33
C GLN A 147 3.52 18.82 19.49
N GLY A 148 4.48 17.91 19.74
CA GLY A 148 4.59 16.63 19.05
C GLY A 148 3.39 15.71 19.29
N VAL A 149 2.83 15.69 20.50
CA VAL A 149 1.62 14.89 20.81
C VAL A 149 0.41 15.44 20.02
N SER A 150 0.26 16.77 20.00
CA SER A 150 -0.82 17.43 19.26
C SER A 150 -0.66 17.25 17.74
N GLY A 151 0.57 17.34 17.23
CA GLY A 151 0.91 17.04 15.84
C GLY A 151 0.58 15.59 15.46
N PHE A 152 0.86 14.63 16.34
CA PHE A 152 0.52 13.24 16.10
C PHE A 152 -0.99 13.01 16.06
N ARG A 153 -1.77 13.69 16.93
CA ARG A 153 -3.24 13.67 16.83
C ARG A 153 -3.72 14.22 15.50
N ALA A 154 -3.13 15.33 15.02
CA ALA A 154 -3.47 15.86 13.71
C ALA A 154 -3.23 14.84 12.59
N GLN A 155 -2.11 14.11 12.64
CA GLN A 155 -1.82 13.04 11.69
C GLN A 155 -2.86 11.91 11.77
N LEU A 156 -3.24 11.45 12.96
CA LEU A 156 -4.29 10.42 13.13
C LEU A 156 -5.64 10.86 12.57
N TYR A 157 -6.03 12.12 12.80
CA TYR A 157 -7.28 12.64 12.23
C TYR A 157 -7.19 12.83 10.72
N SER A 158 -6.01 13.18 10.19
CA SER A 158 -5.73 13.22 8.75
C SER A 158 -5.89 11.84 8.12
N ASP A 159 -5.29 10.80 8.72
CA ASP A 159 -5.39 9.40 8.25
C ASP A 159 -6.86 8.92 8.22
N ARG A 160 -7.69 9.44 9.13
CA ARG A 160 -9.15 9.18 9.19
C ARG A 160 -9.99 10.10 8.30
N LEU A 161 -9.37 10.92 7.46
CA LEU A 161 -10.03 11.92 6.58
C LEU A 161 -10.89 12.95 7.34
N GLN A 162 -10.58 13.20 8.61
CA GLN A 162 -11.28 14.18 9.46
C GLN A 162 -10.51 15.50 9.46
N VAL A 163 -10.52 16.19 8.31
CA VAL A 163 -9.68 17.38 8.05
C VAL A 163 -9.87 18.50 9.08
N ASP A 164 -11.12 18.81 9.46
CA ASP A 164 -11.39 19.88 10.44
C ASP A 164 -10.77 19.60 11.81
N LYS A 165 -10.84 18.34 12.27
CA LYS A 165 -10.21 17.94 13.53
C LYS A 165 -8.69 17.95 13.41
N ALA A 166 -8.15 17.53 12.28
CA ALA A 166 -6.71 17.56 12.03
C ALA A 166 -6.18 19.00 12.09
N LEU A 167 -6.85 19.95 11.42
CA LEU A 167 -6.51 21.38 11.48
C LEU A 167 -6.63 21.95 12.90
N HIS A 168 -7.68 21.58 13.66
CA HIS A 168 -7.81 21.96 15.06
C HIS A 168 -6.60 21.53 15.91
N TRP A 169 -6.13 20.30 15.73
CA TRP A 169 -4.96 19.79 16.46
C TRP A 169 -3.65 20.41 15.99
N LEU A 170 -3.53 20.81 14.71
CA LEU A 170 -2.41 21.61 14.23
C LEU A 170 -2.39 23.01 14.85
N ASP A 171 -3.53 23.69 14.96
CA ASP A 171 -3.62 24.99 15.64
C ASP A 171 -3.15 24.88 17.10
N ARG A 172 -3.51 23.78 17.77
CA ARG A 172 -3.02 23.49 19.13
C ARG A 172 -1.51 23.23 19.15
N ALA A 173 -1.00 22.44 18.21
CA ALA A 173 0.44 22.15 18.12
C ALA A 173 1.26 23.42 17.91
N GLU A 174 0.84 24.28 16.98
CA GLU A 174 1.48 25.58 16.70
C GLU A 174 1.45 26.50 17.91
N LYS A 175 0.31 26.58 18.61
CA LYS A 175 0.18 27.37 19.84
C LYS A 175 1.17 26.89 20.90
N LEU A 176 1.28 25.58 21.11
CA LEU A 176 2.22 25.00 22.08
C LEU A 176 3.68 25.26 21.67
N ALA A 177 3.99 25.17 20.39
CA ALA A 177 5.32 25.48 19.86
C ALA A 177 5.72 26.93 20.20
N ILE A 178 4.83 27.89 19.93
CA ILE A 178 5.03 29.30 20.25
C ILE A 178 5.20 29.52 21.77
N GLU A 179 4.34 28.90 22.59
CA GLU A 179 4.41 29.02 24.06
C GLU A 179 5.71 28.44 24.65
N GLN A 180 6.33 27.48 23.95
CA GLN A 180 7.55 26.78 24.38
C GLN A 180 8.82 27.33 23.73
N ASP A 181 8.70 28.39 22.92
CA ASP A 181 9.79 28.92 22.09
C ASP A 181 10.42 27.82 21.20
N GLU A 182 9.60 26.86 20.79
CA GLU A 182 9.96 25.82 19.84
C GLU A 182 9.52 26.24 18.43
N GLN A 183 10.42 26.11 17.45
CA GLN A 183 10.05 26.34 16.07
C GLN A 183 9.05 25.26 15.62
N PRO A 184 7.91 25.62 14.98
CA PRO A 184 6.99 24.65 14.42
C PRO A 184 7.74 23.74 13.46
N LEU A 185 7.63 22.42 13.67
CA LEU A 185 8.32 21.45 12.82
C LEU A 185 7.81 21.58 11.39
N MET A 186 8.72 21.55 10.41
CA MET A 186 8.37 21.48 8.98
C MET A 186 7.30 20.43 8.67
N ALA A 187 7.33 19.29 9.39
CA ALA A 187 6.35 18.23 9.26
C ALA A 187 4.90 18.71 9.54
N LEU A 188 4.70 19.58 10.54
CA LEU A 188 3.39 20.14 10.88
C LEU A 188 2.91 21.10 9.79
N MET A 189 3.81 21.96 9.30
CA MET A 189 3.49 22.93 8.24
C MET A 189 3.18 22.23 6.92
N ASN A 190 3.93 21.18 6.58
CA ASN A 190 3.65 20.34 5.41
C ASN A 190 2.30 19.63 5.53
N LEU A 191 2.00 19.05 6.70
CA LEU A 191 0.69 18.43 6.95
C LEU A 191 -0.44 19.46 6.83
N ARG A 192 -0.24 20.68 7.35
CA ARG A 192 -1.21 21.77 7.23
C ARG A 192 -1.46 22.15 5.77
N ALA A 193 -0.40 22.37 5.00
CA ALA A 193 -0.50 22.69 3.58
C ALA A 193 -1.24 21.58 2.82
N TYR A 194 -0.90 20.32 3.08
CA TYR A 194 -1.60 19.16 2.50
C TYR A 194 -3.11 19.17 2.82
N LEU A 195 -3.49 19.35 4.09
CA LEU A 195 -4.89 19.37 4.51
C LEU A 195 -5.67 20.54 3.91
N LEU A 196 -5.05 21.72 3.80
CA LEU A 196 -5.65 22.89 3.16
C LEU A 196 -5.91 22.66 1.67
N VAL A 197 -4.99 21.97 0.98
CA VAL A 197 -5.18 21.55 -0.42
C VAL A 197 -6.37 20.60 -0.56
N GLN A 198 -6.56 19.64 0.36
CA GLN A 198 -7.68 18.69 0.32
C GLN A 198 -9.05 19.39 0.39
N ILE A 199 -9.16 20.49 1.14
CA ILE A 199 -10.39 21.28 1.25
C ILE A 199 -10.45 22.44 0.24
N GLY A 200 -9.52 22.50 -0.72
CA GLY A 200 -9.50 23.49 -1.79
C GLY A 200 -9.05 24.89 -1.39
N ARG A 201 -8.47 25.07 -0.19
CA ARG A 201 -7.94 26.36 0.31
C ARG A 201 -6.49 26.55 -0.14
N TYR A 202 -6.29 26.70 -1.45
CA TYR A 202 -4.96 26.71 -2.06
C TYR A 202 -4.12 27.94 -1.68
N GLU A 203 -4.73 29.12 -1.59
CA GLU A 203 -4.05 30.35 -1.20
C GLU A 203 -3.54 30.29 0.23
N ASP A 204 -4.32 29.70 1.15
CA ASP A 204 -3.88 29.48 2.53
C ASP A 204 -2.76 28.45 2.60
N ALA A 205 -2.81 27.41 1.77
CA ALA A 205 -1.72 26.43 1.68
C ALA A 205 -0.42 27.08 1.19
N LEU A 206 -0.48 27.96 0.19
CA LEU A 206 0.68 28.73 -0.28
C LEU A 206 1.23 29.66 0.82
N ALA A 207 0.36 30.34 1.56
CA ALA A 207 0.77 31.20 2.67
C ALA A 207 1.49 30.41 3.78
N VAL A 208 1.09 29.14 4.02
CA VAL A 208 1.83 28.25 4.93
C VAL A 208 3.23 27.96 4.38
N LEU A 209 3.39 27.67 3.09
CA LEU A 209 4.70 27.42 2.49
C LEU A 209 5.59 28.68 2.48
N ASP A 210 5.01 29.87 2.25
CA ASP A 210 5.73 31.15 2.32
C ASP A 210 6.34 31.36 3.71
N ARG A 211 5.58 31.04 4.78
CA ARG A 211 6.13 31.08 6.15
C ARG A 211 7.25 30.07 6.38
N VAL A 212 7.22 28.89 5.75
CA VAL A 212 8.35 27.93 5.84
C VAL A 212 9.58 28.53 5.18
N GLU A 213 9.42 29.16 4.02
CA GLU A 213 10.50 29.77 3.27
C GLU A 213 11.16 30.91 4.06
N GLU A 214 10.37 31.78 4.70
CA GLU A 214 10.88 32.82 5.62
C GLU A 214 11.75 32.23 6.75
N ILE A 215 11.33 31.12 7.36
CA ILE A 215 12.12 30.44 8.41
C ILE A 215 13.46 29.93 7.85
N PHE A 216 13.47 29.37 6.63
CA PHE A 216 14.71 28.90 6.02
C PHE A 216 15.68 30.04 5.70
N ASP A 217 15.15 31.17 5.22
CA ASP A 217 15.92 32.37 4.97
C ASP A 217 16.52 32.94 6.26
N GLU A 218 15.73 33.03 7.34
CA GLU A 218 16.21 33.45 8.67
C GLU A 218 17.31 32.52 9.21
N MET A 219 17.16 31.21 8.99
CA MET A 219 18.16 30.20 9.37
C MET A 219 19.39 30.18 8.45
N GLN A 220 19.38 30.93 7.34
CA GLN A 220 20.41 30.91 6.28
C GLN A 220 20.64 29.48 5.74
N ARG A 221 19.57 28.71 5.61
CA ARG A 221 19.61 27.33 5.11
C ARG A 221 19.02 27.28 3.70
N PRO A 222 19.58 26.43 2.81
CA PRO A 222 18.98 26.24 1.50
C PRO A 222 17.59 25.63 1.64
N LEU A 223 16.65 26.12 0.83
CA LEU A 223 15.29 25.61 0.75
C LEU A 223 15.28 24.12 0.39
N PRO A 224 14.48 23.28 1.08
CA PRO A 224 14.35 21.88 0.72
C PRO A 224 13.65 21.75 -0.64
N ALA A 225 14.19 20.90 -1.52
CA ALA A 225 13.57 20.62 -2.82
C ALA A 225 12.09 20.18 -2.71
N ALA A 226 11.75 19.43 -1.65
CA ALA A 226 10.39 18.98 -1.38
C ALA A 226 9.40 20.15 -1.15
N LEU A 227 9.85 21.26 -0.55
CA LEU A 227 9.00 22.44 -0.33
C LEU A 227 8.62 23.10 -1.67
N VAL A 228 9.61 23.26 -2.55
CA VAL A 228 9.42 23.80 -3.90
C VAL A 228 8.50 22.89 -4.72
N GLY A 229 8.67 21.57 -4.61
CA GLY A 229 7.79 20.58 -5.22
C GLY A 229 6.34 20.67 -4.71
N ASN A 230 6.14 20.81 -3.40
CA ASN A 230 4.81 21.00 -2.81
C ASN A 230 4.12 22.26 -3.35
N ARG A 231 4.87 23.36 -3.49
CA ARG A 231 4.36 24.60 -4.12
C ARG A 231 3.95 24.34 -5.57
N GLY A 232 4.76 23.61 -6.33
CA GLY A 232 4.45 23.14 -7.68
C GLY A 232 3.14 22.34 -7.75
N ALA A 233 2.94 21.40 -6.81
CA ALA A 233 1.71 20.60 -6.73
C ALA A 233 0.47 21.45 -6.43
N ILE A 234 0.58 22.44 -5.54
CA ILE A 234 -0.53 23.37 -5.26
C ILE A 234 -0.90 24.17 -6.50
N LEU A 235 0.07 24.77 -7.19
CA LEU A 235 -0.19 25.52 -8.43
C LEU A 235 -0.81 24.65 -9.52
N LEU A 236 -0.44 23.37 -9.58
CA LEU A 236 -1.05 22.44 -10.50
C LEU A 236 -2.54 22.23 -10.20
N LYS A 237 -2.90 22.04 -8.92
CA LYS A 237 -4.30 21.90 -8.48
C LYS A 237 -5.11 23.19 -8.70
N MET A 238 -4.47 24.36 -8.64
CA MET A 238 -5.07 25.65 -9.01
C MET A 238 -5.24 25.84 -10.53
N GLY A 239 -4.85 24.87 -11.36
CA GLY A 239 -4.96 24.98 -12.82
C GLY A 239 -3.88 25.85 -13.46
N ARG A 240 -2.71 26.00 -12.83
CA ARG A 240 -1.56 26.76 -13.36
C ARG A 240 -0.39 25.83 -13.73
N PRO A 241 -0.57 24.96 -14.75
CA PRO A 241 0.39 23.88 -15.02
C PRO A 241 1.75 24.38 -15.52
N GLN A 242 1.83 25.53 -16.21
CA GLN A 242 3.10 26.08 -16.66
C GLN A 242 3.99 26.54 -15.50
N GLN A 243 3.42 27.28 -14.54
CA GLN A 243 4.15 27.71 -13.33
C GLN A 243 4.51 26.50 -12.44
N SER A 244 3.63 25.50 -12.38
CA SER A 244 3.89 24.24 -11.69
C SER A 244 5.10 23.50 -12.29
N LEU A 245 5.17 23.39 -13.61
CA LEU A 245 6.28 22.75 -14.31
C LEU A 245 7.62 23.44 -14.00
N GLU A 246 7.66 24.77 -13.99
CA GLU A 246 8.85 25.55 -13.63
C GLU A 246 9.32 25.26 -12.20
N LEU A 247 8.39 25.18 -11.24
CA LEU A 247 8.70 24.83 -9.85
C LEU A 247 9.20 23.39 -9.72
N PHE A 248 8.63 22.42 -10.43
CA PHE A 248 9.13 21.05 -10.38
C PHE A 248 10.53 20.90 -11.03
N GLN A 249 10.82 21.66 -12.09
CA GLN A 249 12.18 21.73 -12.66
C GLN A 249 13.18 22.30 -11.65
N GLU A 250 12.79 23.35 -10.93
CA GLU A 250 13.62 23.93 -9.88
C GLU A 250 13.80 22.96 -8.69
N ALA A 251 12.74 22.29 -8.25
CA ALA A 251 12.81 21.26 -7.22
C ALA A 251 13.77 20.12 -7.61
N MET A 252 13.72 19.67 -8.87
CA MET A 252 14.64 18.65 -9.39
C MET A 252 16.10 19.14 -9.40
N ARG A 253 16.34 20.40 -9.78
CA ARG A 253 17.68 21.01 -9.73
C ARG A 253 18.22 21.06 -8.31
N LEU A 254 17.44 21.57 -7.36
CA LEU A 254 17.80 21.65 -5.95
C LEU A 254 18.07 20.27 -5.34
N HIS A 255 17.22 19.28 -5.64
CA HIS A 255 17.43 17.93 -5.13
C HIS A 255 18.73 17.32 -5.64
N ARG A 256 19.07 17.53 -6.92
CA ARG A 256 20.33 17.08 -7.50
C ARG A 256 21.54 17.77 -6.88
N GLU A 257 21.44 19.06 -6.59
CA GLU A 257 22.49 19.82 -5.89
C GLU A 257 22.67 19.34 -4.44
N GLN A 258 21.59 18.97 -3.76
CA GLN A 258 21.60 18.55 -2.35
C GLN A 258 22.02 17.09 -2.14
N SER A 259 21.56 16.18 -3.01
CA SER A 259 21.71 14.73 -2.83
C SER A 259 22.60 14.05 -3.88
N GLY A 260 22.89 14.72 -4.99
CA GLY A 260 23.52 14.12 -6.16
C GLY A 260 22.61 13.18 -6.98
N GLN A 261 21.37 12.97 -6.54
CA GLN A 261 20.41 12.05 -7.15
C GLN A 261 19.28 12.79 -7.86
N LEU A 262 18.52 12.06 -8.67
CA LEU A 262 17.31 12.55 -9.31
C LEU A 262 16.10 12.31 -8.40
N ALA A 263 15.18 13.28 -8.33
CA ALA A 263 13.96 13.17 -7.53
C ALA A 263 12.81 12.60 -8.36
N SER A 264 12.42 11.34 -8.10
CA SER A 264 11.27 10.70 -8.74
C SER A 264 9.96 11.49 -8.52
N SER A 265 9.74 12.03 -7.32
CA SER A 265 8.55 12.85 -7.01
C SER A 265 8.46 14.13 -7.84
N ALA A 266 9.60 14.79 -8.08
CA ALA A 266 9.65 15.97 -8.95
C ALA A 266 9.35 15.60 -10.41
N MET A 267 9.88 14.47 -10.90
CA MET A 267 9.59 13.98 -12.26
C MET A 267 8.12 13.64 -12.45
N ILE A 268 7.49 12.97 -11.48
CA ILE A 268 6.04 12.70 -11.49
C ILE A 268 5.26 14.01 -11.56
N GLY A 269 5.63 15.00 -10.74
CA GLY A 269 5.03 16.34 -10.79
C GLY A 269 5.19 17.04 -12.14
N MET A 270 6.36 16.95 -12.77
CA MET A 270 6.60 17.47 -14.12
C MET A 270 5.72 16.75 -15.14
N ALA A 271 5.62 15.42 -15.05
CA ALA A 271 4.80 14.61 -15.94
C ALA A 271 3.33 15.01 -15.85
N ASP A 272 2.79 15.17 -14.64
CA ASP A 272 1.43 15.66 -14.42
C ASP A 272 1.20 17.07 -15.00
N ALA A 273 2.15 17.98 -14.80
CA ALA A 273 2.09 19.32 -15.35
C ALA A 273 2.09 19.33 -16.88
N LEU A 274 2.94 18.51 -17.50
CA LEU A 274 3.01 18.33 -18.95
C LEU A 274 1.72 17.71 -19.52
N GLY A 275 1.15 16.73 -18.82
CA GLY A 275 -0.14 16.13 -19.18
C GLY A 275 -1.26 17.17 -19.22
N ARG A 276 -1.33 18.05 -18.20
CA ARG A 276 -2.30 19.17 -18.19
C ARG A 276 -2.07 20.22 -19.27
N LEU A 277 -0.84 20.33 -19.79
CA LEU A 277 -0.50 21.17 -20.93
C LEU A 277 -0.79 20.48 -22.28
N GLY A 278 -1.23 19.23 -22.28
CA GLY A 278 -1.45 18.42 -23.50
C GLY A 278 -0.16 17.89 -24.14
N ARG A 279 0.99 18.02 -23.46
CA ARG A 279 2.30 17.52 -23.92
C ARG A 279 2.47 16.05 -23.53
N ILE A 280 1.60 15.20 -24.07
CA ILE A 280 1.40 13.82 -23.61
C ILE A 280 2.68 12.98 -23.72
N GLU A 281 3.38 12.99 -24.85
CA GLU A 281 4.59 12.18 -25.02
C GLU A 281 5.73 12.59 -24.07
N GLU A 282 5.87 13.88 -23.78
CA GLU A 282 6.84 14.36 -22.80
C GLU A 282 6.43 13.98 -21.37
N SER A 283 5.13 14.00 -21.07
CA SER A 283 4.61 13.49 -19.80
C SER A 283 4.95 12.02 -19.60
N LEU A 284 4.68 11.17 -20.60
CA LEU A 284 4.99 9.73 -20.55
C LEU A 284 6.50 9.49 -20.38
N HIS A 285 7.35 10.25 -21.07
CA HIS A 285 8.79 10.16 -20.90
C HIS A 285 9.26 10.42 -19.45
N TYR A 286 8.73 11.45 -18.78
CA TYR A 286 9.08 11.71 -17.38
C TYR A 286 8.52 10.66 -16.42
N TYR A 287 7.36 10.08 -16.74
CA TYR A 287 6.83 8.95 -16.00
C TYR A 287 7.71 7.69 -16.11
N GLU A 288 8.28 7.41 -17.28
CA GLU A 288 9.23 6.31 -17.49
C GLU A 288 10.53 6.55 -16.70
N LEU A 289 11.08 7.77 -16.76
CA LEU A 289 12.30 8.12 -16.03
C LEU A 289 12.11 8.04 -14.50
N ALA A 290 10.94 8.43 -14.01
CA ALA A 290 10.59 8.28 -12.59
C ALA A 290 10.51 6.80 -12.18
N GLU A 291 9.99 5.93 -13.05
CA GLU A 291 9.89 4.49 -12.81
C GLU A 291 11.27 3.83 -12.73
N GLU A 292 12.18 4.19 -13.64
CA GLU A 292 13.58 3.72 -13.61
C GLU A 292 14.27 4.09 -12.30
N THR A 293 14.08 5.34 -11.86
CA THR A 293 14.65 5.85 -10.59
C THR A 293 14.09 5.10 -9.38
N ILE A 294 12.80 4.75 -9.39
CA ILE A 294 12.15 4.02 -8.29
C ILE A 294 12.61 2.55 -8.26
N ARG A 295 12.76 1.90 -9.41
CA ARG A 295 13.18 0.48 -9.51
C ARG A 295 14.56 0.23 -8.90
N GLU A 296 15.43 1.23 -8.91
CA GLU A 296 16.78 1.17 -8.33
C GLU A 296 16.80 1.44 -6.80
N GLY A 297 15.75 2.05 -6.24
CA GLY A 297 15.73 2.56 -4.86
C GLY A 297 14.61 2.04 -3.94
N GLY A 298 13.53 1.48 -4.48
CA GLY A 298 12.32 1.10 -3.73
C GLY A 298 11.54 2.31 -3.20
N ALA A 299 10.26 2.45 -3.54
CA ALA A 299 9.41 3.54 -3.04
C ALA A 299 8.09 3.01 -2.47
N GLU A 300 7.71 3.49 -1.29
CA GLU A 300 6.45 3.15 -0.59
C GLU A 300 5.20 3.55 -1.39
N GLU A 301 5.31 4.47 -2.33
CA GLU A 301 4.18 5.04 -3.08
C GLU A 301 4.31 4.85 -4.59
N GLU A 302 4.96 3.78 -5.02
CA GLU A 302 5.17 3.44 -6.43
C GLU A 302 3.85 3.43 -7.24
N TRP A 303 2.74 3.00 -6.62
CA TRP A 303 1.42 2.96 -7.26
C TRP A 303 0.93 4.35 -7.75
N MET A 304 1.37 5.46 -7.12
CA MET A 304 0.96 6.81 -7.53
C MET A 304 1.46 7.18 -8.92
N LEU A 305 2.65 6.68 -9.28
CA LEU A 305 3.24 6.91 -10.60
C LEU A 305 2.37 6.31 -11.70
N TYR A 306 1.99 5.03 -11.55
CA TYR A 306 1.15 4.34 -12.52
C TYR A 306 -0.24 4.97 -12.58
N PHE A 307 -0.82 5.34 -11.43
CA PHE A 307 -2.10 6.02 -11.41
C PHE A 307 -2.04 7.40 -12.10
N GLY A 308 -1.02 8.21 -11.85
CA GLY A 308 -0.83 9.49 -12.52
C GLY A 308 -0.67 9.34 -14.05
N ARG A 309 0.12 8.36 -14.48
CA ARG A 309 0.29 8.01 -15.91
C ARG A 309 -1.04 7.62 -16.55
N ALA A 310 -1.87 6.85 -15.84
CA ALA A 310 -3.20 6.48 -16.29
C ALA A 310 -4.10 7.71 -16.52
N ILE A 311 -4.12 8.66 -15.59
CA ILE A 311 -4.88 9.92 -15.73
C ILE A 311 -4.42 10.69 -16.98
N CYS A 312 -3.11 10.76 -17.22
CA CYS A 312 -2.57 11.42 -18.41
C CYS A 312 -3.01 10.72 -19.71
N LEU A 313 -2.92 9.39 -19.77
CA LEU A 313 -3.34 8.59 -20.92
C LEU A 313 -4.84 8.73 -21.19
N GLN A 314 -5.66 8.73 -20.15
CA GLN A 314 -7.10 8.95 -20.28
C GLN A 314 -7.42 10.34 -20.81
N GLY A 315 -6.74 11.39 -20.32
CA GLY A 315 -6.87 12.75 -20.85
C GLY A 315 -6.49 12.88 -22.33
N ALA A 316 -5.61 11.99 -22.81
CA ALA A 316 -5.23 11.88 -24.22
C ALA A 316 -6.18 11.01 -25.06
N GLY A 317 -7.23 10.43 -24.46
CA GLY A 317 -8.17 9.51 -25.12
C GLY A 317 -7.66 8.07 -25.28
N ARG A 318 -6.50 7.73 -24.69
CA ARG A 318 -5.88 6.39 -24.74
C ARG A 318 -6.40 5.51 -23.60
N LEU A 319 -7.71 5.27 -23.57
CA LEU A 319 -8.40 4.63 -22.44
C LEU A 319 -7.89 3.21 -22.14
N ASP A 320 -7.63 2.40 -23.17
CA ASP A 320 -7.19 1.01 -22.97
C ASP A 320 -5.80 0.93 -22.32
N GLU A 321 -4.92 1.89 -22.62
CA GLU A 321 -3.61 2.01 -21.98
C GLU A 321 -3.75 2.56 -20.56
N ALA A 322 -4.62 3.54 -20.35
CA ALA A 322 -4.92 4.07 -19.03
C ALA A 322 -5.43 2.97 -18.07
N LEU A 323 -6.32 2.08 -18.54
CA LEU A 323 -6.83 0.97 -17.74
C LEU A 323 -5.72 0.00 -17.34
N LYS A 324 -4.77 -0.31 -18.23
CA LYS A 324 -3.60 -1.15 -17.89
C LYS A 324 -2.77 -0.56 -16.76
N GLU A 325 -2.53 0.75 -16.80
CA GLU A 325 -1.79 1.47 -15.75
C GLU A 325 -2.56 1.49 -14.42
N VAL A 326 -3.90 1.65 -14.43
CA VAL A 326 -4.73 1.53 -13.22
C VAL A 326 -4.64 0.13 -12.60
N TYR A 327 -4.72 -0.92 -13.41
CA TYR A 327 -4.54 -2.30 -12.91
C TYR A 327 -3.15 -2.51 -12.32
N ARG A 328 -2.11 -1.92 -12.91
CA ARG A 328 -0.75 -1.98 -12.39
C ARG A 328 -0.62 -1.28 -11.04
N ALA A 329 -1.23 -0.11 -10.87
CA ALA A 329 -1.29 0.58 -9.58
C ALA A 329 -1.95 -0.30 -8.50
N ILE A 330 -3.08 -0.95 -8.83
CA ILE A 330 -3.79 -1.86 -7.91
C ILE A 330 -2.93 -3.10 -7.56
N GLU A 331 -2.23 -3.67 -8.54
CA GLU A 331 -1.32 -4.80 -8.34
C GLU A 331 -0.20 -4.43 -7.36
N ILE A 332 0.37 -3.23 -7.49
CA ILE A 332 1.42 -2.72 -6.60
C ILE A 332 0.89 -2.53 -5.18
N CYS A 333 -0.27 -1.85 -5.02
CA CYS A 333 -0.90 -1.72 -3.71
C CYS A 333 -1.10 -3.10 -3.05
N THR A 334 -1.58 -4.08 -3.83
CA THR A 334 -1.83 -5.43 -3.33
C THR A 334 -0.54 -6.15 -2.91
N LYS A 335 0.53 -6.07 -3.72
CA LYS A 335 1.84 -6.66 -3.39
C LYS A 335 2.46 -6.04 -2.14
N GLN A 336 2.28 -4.74 -1.96
CA GLN A 336 2.81 -4.00 -0.81
C GLN A 336 1.92 -4.08 0.44
N GLY A 337 0.77 -4.78 0.36
CA GLY A 337 -0.20 -4.85 1.47
C GLY A 337 -0.88 -3.52 1.78
N ILE A 338 -0.81 -2.56 0.85
CA ILE A 338 -1.45 -1.26 0.95
C ILE A 338 -2.92 -1.43 0.58
N GLN A 339 -3.83 -0.99 1.45
CA GLN A 339 -5.25 -0.92 1.12
C GLN A 339 -5.44 -0.02 -0.10
N GLN A 340 -6.10 -0.52 -1.15
CA GLN A 340 -6.24 0.25 -2.38
C GLN A 340 -6.99 1.57 -2.09
N PRO A 341 -6.46 2.73 -2.51
CA PRO A 341 -7.12 4.00 -2.28
C PRO A 341 -8.52 4.03 -2.95
N PRO A 342 -9.58 4.48 -2.25
CA PRO A 342 -10.95 4.45 -2.78
C PRO A 342 -11.10 5.14 -4.14
N PHE A 343 -10.40 6.25 -4.34
CA PHE A 343 -10.45 7.01 -5.60
C PHE A 343 -9.92 6.23 -6.80
N ILE A 344 -8.98 5.29 -6.63
CA ILE A 344 -8.51 4.43 -7.73
C ILE A 344 -9.63 3.49 -8.16
N MET A 345 -10.33 2.90 -7.18
CA MET A 345 -11.45 1.99 -7.43
C MET A 345 -12.66 2.71 -8.04
N GLU A 346 -12.93 3.95 -7.61
CA GLU A 346 -13.94 4.81 -8.22
C GLU A 346 -13.56 5.18 -9.67
N THR A 347 -12.32 5.59 -9.90
CA THR A 347 -11.82 5.91 -11.25
C THR A 347 -11.95 4.72 -12.20
N LEU A 348 -11.57 3.53 -11.74
CA LEU A 348 -11.73 2.29 -12.51
C LEU A 348 -13.20 2.04 -12.85
N ARG A 349 -14.11 2.18 -11.88
CA ARG A 349 -15.55 2.02 -12.09
C ARG A 349 -16.11 3.03 -13.11
N ASP A 350 -15.71 4.29 -12.99
CA ASP A 350 -16.18 5.36 -13.87
C ASP A 350 -15.70 5.15 -15.31
N TRP A 351 -14.44 4.78 -15.49
CA TRP A 351 -13.83 4.56 -16.81
C TRP A 351 -14.33 3.29 -17.51
N MET A 352 -14.80 2.31 -16.73
CA MET A 352 -15.45 1.10 -17.26
C MET A 352 -16.95 1.30 -17.55
N SER A 353 -17.53 2.46 -17.20
CA SER A 353 -18.96 2.74 -17.46
C SER A 353 -19.19 3.07 -18.95
N PRO A 354 -20.24 2.52 -19.61
CA PRO A 354 -20.42 2.67 -21.05
C PRO A 354 -20.76 4.12 -21.46
N SER A 355 -20.06 4.65 -22.48
CA SER A 355 -20.36 5.95 -23.07
C SER A 355 -21.41 5.85 -24.20
N PRO A 356 -22.23 6.89 -24.44
CA PRO A 356 -23.26 6.88 -25.48
C PRO A 356 -22.73 6.59 -26.89
N ASP A 357 -21.51 7.03 -27.21
CA ASP A 357 -20.90 6.83 -28.53
C ASP A 357 -20.43 5.39 -28.75
N ARG A 358 -20.08 4.64 -27.68
CA ARG A 358 -19.75 3.21 -27.76
C ARG A 358 -20.98 2.34 -28.07
N LEU A 359 -22.15 2.71 -27.53
CA LEU A 359 -23.43 1.99 -27.76
C LEU A 359 -23.85 1.97 -29.24
N VAL A 360 -23.51 3.01 -30.02
CA VAL A 360 -23.87 3.11 -31.45
C VAL A 360 -22.93 2.28 -32.32
N ALA A 361 -21.65 2.17 -31.95
CA ALA A 361 -20.68 1.33 -32.66
C ALA A 361 -21.00 -0.17 -32.49
N ASP A 362 -21.41 -0.58 -31.30
CA ASP A 362 -21.69 -1.99 -30.96
C ASP A 362 -23.00 -2.52 -31.59
N GLN A 363 -23.96 -1.64 -31.88
CA GLN A 363 -25.19 -2.01 -32.60
C GLN A 363 -24.95 -2.37 -34.08
N ILE A 364 -23.81 -1.95 -34.66
CA ILE A 364 -23.45 -2.24 -36.05
C ILE A 364 -22.71 -3.59 -36.15
N ALA A 365 -22.06 -4.03 -35.06
CA ALA A 365 -21.20 -5.22 -35.05
C ALA A 365 -21.95 -6.55 -34.79
N SER A 366 -23.20 -6.52 -34.32
CA SER A 366 -23.94 -7.72 -33.89
C SER A 366 -24.86 -8.31 -34.97
N GLN A 367 -24.29 -8.99 -35.97
CA GLN A 367 -24.99 -10.01 -36.77
C GLN A 367 -24.45 -11.42 -36.44
N PRO A 368 -25.28 -12.48 -36.48
CA PRO A 368 -24.92 -13.79 -35.90
C PRO A 368 -24.06 -14.63 -36.86
N GLU A 369 -22.85 -14.97 -36.45
CA GLU A 369 -21.95 -15.90 -37.16
C GLU A 369 -22.10 -17.36 -36.69
N ALA A 370 -21.77 -18.29 -37.58
CA ALA A 370 -21.85 -19.75 -37.40
C ALA A 370 -20.89 -20.28 -36.31
N VAL A 371 -21.29 -21.36 -35.64
CA VAL A 371 -20.56 -21.99 -34.52
C VAL A 371 -19.26 -22.63 -35.01
N SER A 372 -18.15 -21.91 -34.89
CA SER A 372 -16.79 -22.40 -35.13
C SER A 372 -16.14 -22.85 -33.81
N VAL A 373 -15.69 -24.11 -33.76
CA VAL A 373 -14.86 -24.62 -32.66
C VAL A 373 -13.43 -24.12 -32.90
N ILE A 374 -12.88 -23.39 -31.92
CA ILE A 374 -11.51 -22.84 -31.99
C ILE A 374 -10.49 -23.97 -31.78
N PRO A 375 -9.54 -24.22 -32.71
CA PRO A 375 -8.53 -25.25 -32.54
C PRO A 375 -7.53 -24.93 -31.41
N ASP A 376 -6.94 -25.96 -30.80
CA ASP A 376 -6.14 -25.83 -29.56
C ASP A 376 -4.92 -24.91 -29.66
N ASN A 377 -4.37 -24.73 -30.86
CA ASN A 377 -3.24 -23.84 -31.14
C ASN A 377 -3.64 -22.35 -31.17
N GLU A 378 -4.93 -22.05 -31.29
CA GLU A 378 -5.49 -20.69 -31.31
C GLU A 378 -6.11 -20.29 -29.96
N LYS A 379 -6.16 -21.22 -28.99
CA LYS A 379 -6.62 -20.96 -27.63
C LYS A 379 -5.65 -19.99 -26.92
N LYS A 380 -6.20 -18.95 -26.33
CA LYS A 380 -5.45 -17.89 -25.62
C LYS A 380 -5.25 -18.20 -24.14
N TYR A 381 -6.14 -19.01 -23.58
CA TYR A 381 -6.14 -19.35 -22.15
C TYR A 381 -6.13 -20.87 -21.98
N ASP A 382 -5.31 -21.35 -21.05
CA ASP A 382 -5.32 -22.74 -20.65
C ASP A 382 -6.56 -23.04 -19.80
N VAL A 383 -6.95 -22.11 -18.93
CA VAL A 383 -8.02 -22.31 -17.95
C VAL A 383 -8.92 -21.07 -17.82
N PHE A 384 -10.22 -21.27 -17.92
CA PHE A 384 -11.25 -20.34 -17.47
C PHE A 384 -11.79 -20.78 -16.11
N ILE A 385 -11.83 -19.92 -15.10
CA ILE A 385 -12.42 -20.24 -13.77
C ILE A 385 -13.80 -19.58 -13.65
N CYS A 386 -14.84 -20.41 -13.65
CA CYS A 386 -16.24 -20.07 -13.41
C CYS A 386 -16.61 -20.38 -11.95
N TYR A 387 -17.10 -19.39 -11.20
CA TYR A 387 -17.45 -19.51 -9.79
C TYR A 387 -18.45 -18.43 -9.38
N ARG A 388 -19.21 -18.65 -8.31
CA ARG A 388 -19.96 -17.58 -7.65
C ARG A 388 -19.07 -16.93 -6.58
N ARG A 389 -18.97 -15.60 -6.60
CA ARG A 389 -18.03 -14.81 -5.79
C ARG A 389 -18.08 -15.15 -4.30
N GLU A 390 -19.26 -15.13 -3.69
CA GLU A 390 -19.45 -15.63 -2.33
C GLU A 390 -20.12 -17.00 -2.40
N PRO A 391 -19.57 -18.05 -1.75
CA PRO A 391 -18.37 -18.07 -0.89
C PRO A 391 -17.04 -18.45 -1.58
N ALA A 392 -16.98 -18.63 -2.91
CA ALA A 392 -15.86 -19.30 -3.56
C ALA A 392 -14.67 -18.41 -3.99
N LEU A 393 -14.69 -17.09 -3.72
CA LEU A 393 -13.65 -16.14 -4.16
C LEU A 393 -12.24 -16.55 -3.72
N ALA A 394 -12.07 -16.92 -2.45
CA ALA A 394 -10.77 -17.31 -1.92
C ALA A 394 -10.23 -18.57 -2.63
N ASN A 395 -11.09 -19.55 -2.90
CA ASN A 395 -10.73 -20.78 -3.60
C ASN A 395 -10.38 -20.51 -5.07
N ALA A 396 -11.13 -19.63 -5.75
CA ALA A 396 -10.84 -19.23 -7.12
C ALA A 396 -9.50 -18.51 -7.24
N MET A 397 -9.18 -17.59 -6.32
CA MET A 397 -7.88 -16.91 -6.27
C MET A 397 -6.73 -17.88 -5.99
N LEU A 398 -6.95 -18.83 -5.08
CA LEU A 398 -5.94 -19.82 -4.74
C LEU A 398 -5.63 -20.76 -5.92
N LEU A 399 -6.67 -21.25 -6.61
CA LEU A 399 -6.52 -22.05 -7.82
C LEU A 399 -5.80 -21.27 -8.92
N GLN A 400 -6.19 -20.02 -9.15
CA GLN A 400 -5.53 -19.15 -10.13
C GLN A 400 -4.02 -19.04 -9.83
N ALA A 401 -3.65 -18.67 -8.61
CA ALA A 401 -2.25 -18.53 -8.21
C ALA A 401 -1.45 -19.83 -8.44
N HIS A 402 -2.01 -20.98 -8.07
CA HIS A 402 -1.33 -22.27 -8.25
C HIS A 402 -1.19 -22.72 -9.70
N MET A 403 -2.10 -22.31 -10.58
CA MET A 403 -2.04 -22.57 -12.02
C MET A 403 -1.03 -21.65 -12.71
N GLU A 404 -1.03 -20.35 -12.35
CA GLU A 404 -0.08 -19.37 -12.89
C GLU A 404 1.36 -19.66 -12.48
N ILE A 405 1.61 -20.10 -11.23
CA ILE A 405 2.94 -20.56 -10.78
C ILE A 405 3.45 -21.73 -11.63
N ARG A 406 2.54 -22.55 -12.18
CA ARG A 406 2.86 -23.67 -13.07
C ARG A 406 2.88 -23.28 -14.56
N GLY A 407 2.88 -21.97 -14.85
CA GLY A 407 2.99 -21.42 -16.19
C GLY A 407 1.71 -21.53 -17.04
N LYS A 408 0.54 -21.74 -16.43
CA LYS A 408 -0.74 -21.77 -17.14
C LYS A 408 -1.32 -20.36 -17.24
N THR A 409 -1.92 -20.06 -18.38
CA THR A 409 -2.67 -18.83 -18.61
C THR A 409 -4.10 -18.98 -18.10
N VAL A 410 -4.47 -18.18 -17.09
CA VAL A 410 -5.76 -18.29 -16.41
C VAL A 410 -6.61 -17.05 -16.66
N PHE A 411 -7.82 -17.26 -17.14
CA PHE A 411 -8.87 -16.25 -17.16
C PHE A 411 -9.87 -16.57 -16.04
N ARG A 412 -10.25 -15.57 -15.25
CA ARG A 412 -11.20 -15.75 -14.14
C ARG A 412 -12.37 -14.81 -14.36
N ASP A 413 -13.59 -15.32 -14.20
CA ASP A 413 -14.78 -14.47 -14.17
C ASP A 413 -14.65 -13.44 -13.03
N GLN A 414 -14.46 -12.17 -13.40
CA GLN A 414 -14.57 -11.03 -12.51
C GLN A 414 -15.85 -10.31 -12.90
N ASP A 415 -16.89 -10.59 -12.12
CA ASP A 415 -18.25 -10.06 -12.20
C ASP A 415 -19.17 -10.68 -13.28
N GLY A 416 -20.22 -11.34 -12.79
CA GLY A 416 -21.52 -11.33 -13.44
C GLY A 416 -21.98 -9.88 -13.61
N LEU A 417 -21.75 -9.32 -14.79
CA LEU A 417 -21.90 -7.91 -15.04
C LEU A 417 -23.35 -7.47 -15.18
N HIS A 418 -23.62 -6.37 -14.49
CA HIS A 418 -24.64 -5.41 -14.85
C HIS A 418 -24.61 -5.13 -16.36
N LYS A 419 -25.69 -5.54 -17.02
CA LYS A 419 -26.25 -5.08 -18.31
C LYS A 419 -25.32 -4.25 -19.21
N GLY A 420 -24.87 -4.91 -20.29
CA GLY A 420 -24.48 -4.29 -21.57
C GLY A 420 -22.97 -4.21 -21.77
N HIS A 421 -22.45 -5.11 -22.62
CA HIS A 421 -21.12 -5.16 -23.27
C HIS A 421 -20.11 -6.23 -22.79
N PHE A 422 -20.08 -6.61 -21.51
CA PHE A 422 -19.18 -7.71 -21.08
C PHE A 422 -19.62 -9.13 -21.48
N ALA A 423 -20.87 -9.29 -21.93
CA ALA A 423 -21.39 -10.61 -22.28
C ALA A 423 -20.70 -11.20 -23.52
N GLU A 424 -20.17 -10.39 -24.44
CA GLU A 424 -19.48 -10.88 -25.64
C GLU A 424 -18.01 -11.20 -25.37
N ASP A 425 -17.28 -10.32 -24.68
CA ASP A 425 -15.89 -10.56 -24.29
C ASP A 425 -15.74 -11.79 -23.38
N LEU A 426 -16.69 -12.00 -22.47
CA LEU A 426 -16.73 -13.17 -21.59
C LEU A 426 -16.97 -14.45 -22.40
N LYS A 427 -17.91 -14.41 -23.36
CA LYS A 427 -18.15 -15.53 -24.28
C LYS A 427 -16.93 -15.81 -25.15
N GLU A 428 -16.23 -14.79 -25.62
CA GLU A 428 -14.96 -14.96 -26.33
C GLU A 428 -13.89 -15.59 -25.43
N ALA A 429 -13.70 -15.10 -24.22
CA ALA A 429 -12.74 -15.66 -23.27
C ALA A 429 -13.01 -17.15 -23.02
N ILE A 430 -14.28 -17.54 -22.87
CA ILE A 430 -14.71 -18.94 -22.77
C ILE A 430 -14.35 -19.71 -24.05
N ARG A 431 -14.69 -19.18 -25.23
CA ARG A 431 -14.39 -19.82 -26.53
C ARG A 431 -12.90 -20.02 -26.76
N TYR A 432 -12.06 -19.07 -26.33
CA TYR A 432 -10.60 -19.12 -26.44
C TYR A 432 -9.92 -19.85 -25.27
N SER A 433 -10.69 -20.43 -24.34
CA SER A 433 -10.16 -21.25 -23.25
C SER A 433 -10.15 -22.73 -23.62
N ARG A 434 -9.09 -23.45 -23.23
CA ARG A 434 -8.99 -24.91 -23.39
C ARG A 434 -9.88 -25.64 -22.40
N HIS A 435 -9.79 -25.24 -21.14
CA HIS A 435 -10.55 -25.84 -20.05
C HIS A 435 -11.40 -24.79 -19.32
N MET A 436 -12.55 -25.21 -18.81
CA MET A 436 -13.36 -24.42 -17.89
C MET A 436 -13.45 -25.14 -16.54
N LEU A 437 -12.86 -24.57 -15.50
CA LEU A 437 -13.04 -25.02 -14.12
C LEU A 437 -14.30 -24.40 -13.53
N VAL A 438 -15.21 -25.23 -13.02
CA VAL A 438 -16.47 -24.77 -12.42
C VAL A 438 -16.46 -25.08 -10.94
N LEU A 439 -16.41 -24.06 -10.08
CA LEU A 439 -16.41 -24.22 -8.62
C LEU A 439 -17.84 -24.34 -8.10
N LEU A 440 -18.26 -25.57 -7.82
CA LEU A 440 -19.62 -25.92 -7.43
C LEU A 440 -19.79 -25.85 -5.91
N THR A 441 -20.27 -24.71 -5.40
CA THR A 441 -20.74 -24.54 -4.00
C THR A 441 -22.19 -25.02 -3.85
N PRO A 442 -22.70 -25.29 -2.63
CA PRO A 442 -24.04 -25.87 -2.40
C PRO A 442 -25.17 -25.22 -3.22
N ASP A 443 -25.18 -23.88 -3.30
CA ASP A 443 -26.26 -23.12 -3.95
C ASP A 443 -25.90 -22.66 -5.39
N PHE A 444 -24.81 -23.19 -5.96
CA PHE A 444 -24.25 -22.69 -7.23
C PHE A 444 -25.24 -22.79 -8.40
N LEU A 445 -25.97 -23.91 -8.51
CA LEU A 445 -26.86 -24.19 -9.65
C LEU A 445 -28.31 -23.70 -9.45
N GLU A 446 -28.70 -23.30 -8.24
CA GLU A 446 -30.09 -22.94 -7.94
C GLU A 446 -30.57 -21.77 -8.81
N ARG A 447 -29.74 -20.72 -8.89
CA ARG A 447 -30.06 -19.52 -9.68
C ARG A 447 -30.14 -19.77 -11.18
N CYS A 448 -29.38 -20.75 -11.69
CA CYS A 448 -29.41 -21.11 -13.11
C CYS A 448 -30.79 -21.63 -13.53
N GLY A 449 -31.50 -22.33 -12.64
CA GLY A 449 -32.85 -22.83 -12.90
C GLY A 449 -33.92 -21.74 -12.83
N SER A 450 -33.77 -20.76 -11.94
CA SER A 450 -34.79 -19.73 -11.68
C SER A 450 -34.70 -18.48 -12.56
N ASP A 451 -33.51 -18.14 -13.05
CA ASP A 451 -33.25 -16.88 -13.77
C ASP A 451 -32.67 -17.15 -15.18
N PRO A 452 -33.44 -16.89 -16.26
CA PRO A 452 -32.96 -17.02 -17.63
C PRO A 452 -31.80 -16.08 -18.00
N GLU A 453 -31.64 -14.98 -17.27
CA GLU A 453 -30.58 -13.99 -17.48
C GLU A 453 -29.36 -14.23 -16.56
N ASP A 454 -29.30 -15.37 -15.87
CA ASP A 454 -28.19 -15.70 -14.99
C ASP A 454 -26.89 -15.86 -15.80
N VAL A 455 -25.91 -15.00 -15.52
CA VAL A 455 -24.63 -14.96 -16.23
C VAL A 455 -23.91 -16.32 -16.16
N VAL A 456 -23.87 -16.95 -14.99
CA VAL A 456 -23.26 -18.28 -14.80
C VAL A 456 -23.92 -19.33 -15.70
N ARG A 457 -25.25 -19.31 -15.85
CA ARG A 457 -25.94 -20.19 -16.81
C ARG A 457 -25.48 -19.90 -18.23
N GLN A 458 -25.39 -18.62 -18.62
CA GLN A 458 -24.96 -18.23 -19.96
C GLN A 458 -23.51 -18.67 -20.25
N GLU A 459 -22.60 -18.59 -19.27
CA GLU A 459 -21.23 -19.08 -19.39
C GLU A 459 -21.19 -20.60 -19.59
N LEU A 460 -21.89 -21.36 -18.73
CA LEU A 460 -21.98 -22.81 -18.81
C LEU A 460 -22.58 -23.26 -20.14
N ALA A 461 -23.66 -22.62 -20.58
CA ALA A 461 -24.30 -22.89 -21.86
C ALA A 461 -23.34 -22.59 -23.03
N THR A 462 -22.58 -21.49 -22.95
CA THR A 462 -21.60 -21.11 -23.97
C THR A 462 -20.47 -22.13 -24.07
N ALA A 463 -19.93 -22.57 -22.93
CA ALA A 463 -18.87 -23.56 -22.86
C ALA A 463 -19.32 -24.92 -23.44
N LEU A 464 -20.50 -25.39 -23.06
CA LEU A 464 -21.10 -26.61 -23.59
C LEU A 464 -21.36 -26.51 -25.09
N HIS A 465 -21.91 -25.38 -25.54
CA HIS A 465 -22.22 -25.15 -26.95
C HIS A 465 -20.98 -25.15 -27.85
N HIS A 466 -19.85 -24.61 -27.37
CA HIS A 466 -18.58 -24.56 -28.11
C HIS A 466 -17.63 -25.72 -27.81
N GLY A 467 -18.07 -26.71 -27.01
CA GLY A 467 -17.28 -27.90 -26.71
C GLY A 467 -16.01 -27.62 -25.88
N VAL A 468 -16.01 -26.58 -25.04
CA VAL A 468 -14.93 -26.33 -24.08
C VAL A 468 -14.89 -27.47 -23.06
N HIS A 469 -13.70 -27.96 -22.70
CA HIS A 469 -13.58 -29.06 -21.74
C HIS A 469 -13.87 -28.57 -20.32
N ILE A 470 -15.07 -28.87 -19.83
CA ILE A 470 -15.52 -28.48 -18.48
C ILE A 470 -14.96 -29.47 -17.45
N ILE A 471 -14.42 -28.96 -16.35
CA ILE A 471 -13.95 -29.73 -15.20
C ILE A 471 -14.70 -29.21 -13.95
N PRO A 472 -15.76 -29.91 -13.51
CA PRO A 472 -16.47 -29.59 -12.28
C PRO A 472 -15.60 -29.84 -11.03
N VAL A 473 -15.52 -28.86 -10.14
CA VAL A 473 -14.85 -28.95 -8.84
C VAL A 473 -15.91 -28.81 -7.75
N MET A 474 -16.29 -29.93 -7.13
CA MET A 474 -17.30 -29.97 -6.07
C MET A 474 -16.73 -29.49 -4.75
N MET A 475 -17.28 -28.40 -4.21
CA MET A 475 -16.91 -27.84 -2.91
C MET A 475 -17.66 -28.56 -1.77
N ASP A 476 -17.23 -28.35 -0.53
CA ASP A 476 -17.85 -28.94 0.64
C ASP A 476 -19.35 -28.61 0.71
N GLY A 477 -20.17 -29.65 0.86
CA GLY A 477 -21.62 -29.54 0.94
C GLY A 477 -22.35 -29.50 -0.41
N PHE A 478 -21.64 -29.50 -1.55
CA PHE A 478 -22.31 -29.55 -2.85
C PHE A 478 -22.95 -30.91 -3.14
N SER A 479 -24.15 -30.88 -3.72
CA SER A 479 -24.84 -32.07 -4.20
C SER A 479 -25.48 -31.78 -5.56
N TRP A 480 -25.43 -32.77 -6.47
CA TRP A 480 -26.01 -32.61 -7.80
C TRP A 480 -27.54 -32.56 -7.74
N PRO A 481 -28.18 -31.56 -8.36
CA PRO A 481 -29.62 -31.59 -8.59
C PRO A 481 -29.98 -32.68 -9.61
N LYS A 482 -31.27 -33.02 -9.74
CA LYS A 482 -31.68 -33.93 -10.81
C LYS A 482 -31.50 -33.20 -12.16
N PRO A 483 -31.08 -33.90 -13.23
CA PRO A 483 -30.92 -33.27 -14.55
C PRO A 483 -32.20 -32.59 -15.07
N GLU A 484 -33.36 -33.08 -14.64
CA GLU A 484 -34.69 -32.54 -14.96
C GLU A 484 -34.92 -31.14 -14.38
N ASP A 485 -34.28 -30.82 -13.25
CA ASP A 485 -34.40 -29.55 -12.53
C ASP A 485 -33.48 -28.46 -13.15
N LEU A 486 -32.57 -28.84 -14.04
CA LEU A 486 -31.70 -27.92 -14.75
C LEU A 486 -32.27 -27.53 -16.13
N PRO A 487 -32.04 -26.27 -16.56
CA PRO A 487 -32.33 -25.84 -17.92
C PRO A 487 -31.66 -26.73 -18.98
N GLU A 488 -32.32 -26.88 -20.13
CA GLU A 488 -31.91 -27.79 -21.19
C GLU A 488 -30.50 -27.48 -21.73
N ASP A 489 -30.14 -26.20 -21.80
CA ASP A 489 -28.86 -25.69 -22.31
C ASP A 489 -27.65 -26.00 -21.41
N ILE A 490 -27.86 -26.30 -20.12
CA ILE A 490 -26.79 -26.65 -19.17
C ILE A 490 -26.92 -28.05 -18.58
N ARG A 491 -27.98 -28.80 -18.93
CA ARG A 491 -28.23 -30.16 -18.41
C ARG A 491 -27.08 -31.15 -18.67
N GLY A 492 -26.31 -30.92 -19.74
CA GLY A 492 -25.11 -31.69 -20.07
C GLY A 492 -24.03 -31.66 -18.99
N LEU A 493 -24.02 -30.65 -18.11
CA LEU A 493 -23.05 -30.52 -17.02
C LEU A 493 -23.09 -31.73 -16.06
N CYS A 494 -24.27 -32.30 -15.81
CA CYS A 494 -24.42 -33.48 -14.94
C CYS A 494 -23.79 -34.77 -15.49
N GLN A 495 -23.36 -34.77 -16.76
CA GLN A 495 -22.74 -35.92 -17.41
C GLN A 495 -21.21 -35.83 -17.44
N VAL A 496 -20.65 -34.71 -16.98
CA VAL A 496 -19.21 -34.44 -16.97
C VAL A 496 -18.59 -34.98 -15.68
N ASN A 497 -17.43 -35.64 -15.81
CA ASN A 497 -16.69 -36.12 -14.64
C ASN A 497 -16.08 -34.93 -13.90
N GLY A 498 -16.20 -34.92 -12.57
CA GLY A 498 -15.65 -33.86 -11.71
C GLY A 498 -14.77 -34.40 -10.59
N MET A 499 -14.23 -33.49 -9.79
CA MET A 499 -13.40 -33.79 -8.63
C MET A 499 -13.86 -33.03 -7.38
N SER A 500 -13.74 -33.68 -6.22
CA SER A 500 -14.03 -33.04 -4.94
C SER A 500 -12.84 -32.19 -4.50
N PHE A 501 -13.11 -30.96 -4.11
CA PHE A 501 -12.14 -30.09 -3.47
C PHE A 501 -11.82 -30.61 -2.06
N THR A 502 -10.53 -30.66 -1.69
CA THR A 502 -10.10 -31.11 -0.36
C THR A 502 -9.03 -30.17 0.19
N THR A 503 -9.30 -29.53 1.33
CA THR A 503 -8.33 -28.66 2.03
C THR A 503 -7.21 -29.46 2.69
N GLU A 504 -7.52 -30.62 3.27
CA GLU A 504 -6.55 -31.48 3.97
C GLU A 504 -5.47 -32.07 3.04
N PHE A 505 -5.80 -32.29 1.76
CA PHE A 505 -4.89 -32.83 0.74
C PHE A 505 -4.73 -31.89 -0.46
N PHE A 506 -4.68 -30.58 -0.20
CA PHE A 506 -4.74 -29.55 -1.23
C PHE A 506 -3.68 -29.69 -2.33
N ASN A 507 -2.41 -29.96 -1.99
CA ASN A 507 -1.35 -30.12 -3.00
C ASN A 507 -1.61 -31.32 -3.93
N ALA A 508 -2.03 -32.47 -3.37
CA ALA A 508 -2.37 -33.65 -4.16
C ALA A 508 -3.60 -33.41 -5.04
N PHE A 509 -4.57 -32.63 -4.56
CA PHE A 509 -5.70 -32.17 -5.35
C PHE A 509 -5.25 -31.30 -6.53
N ILE A 510 -4.36 -30.32 -6.30
CA ILE A 510 -3.82 -29.47 -7.37
C ILE A 510 -3.05 -30.29 -8.41
N ASP A 511 -2.18 -31.21 -7.99
CA ASP A 511 -1.40 -32.02 -8.93
C ASP A 511 -2.31 -32.93 -9.78
N LYS A 512 -3.36 -33.49 -9.17
CA LYS A 512 -4.40 -34.25 -9.90
C LYS A 512 -5.17 -33.34 -10.86
N LEU A 513 -5.52 -32.13 -10.45
CA LEU A 513 -6.24 -31.18 -11.31
C LEU A 513 -5.39 -30.75 -12.51
N VAL A 514 -4.11 -30.50 -12.31
CA VAL A 514 -3.16 -30.18 -13.38
C VAL A 514 -3.03 -31.36 -14.35
N SER A 515 -2.99 -32.60 -13.87
CA SER A 515 -2.95 -33.77 -14.76
C SER A 515 -4.17 -33.85 -15.70
N TRP A 516 -5.35 -33.42 -15.24
CA TRP A 516 -6.56 -33.36 -16.08
C TRP A 516 -6.53 -32.25 -17.14
N ILE A 517 -5.78 -31.18 -16.86
CA ILE A 517 -5.57 -30.05 -17.78
C ILE A 517 -4.48 -30.38 -18.81
N GLU A 518 -3.52 -31.23 -18.45
CA GLU A 518 -2.40 -31.58 -19.33
C GLU A 518 -2.67 -32.80 -20.22
N GLY A 519 -3.63 -33.65 -19.85
CA GLY A 519 -4.03 -34.84 -20.60
C GLY A 519 -3.38 -36.11 -20.10
#